data_AF-K7F461-F1
#
_entry.id   AF-K7F461-F1
#
_cell.length_a   1.000
_cell.length_b   1.000
_cell.length_c   1.000
_cell.angle_alpha   90.00
_cell.angle_beta   90.00
_cell.angle_gamma   90.00
#
_symmetry.space_group_name_H-M   'P 1'
#
loop_
_entity.id
_entity.type
_entity.pdbx_description
1 polymer ?
#
loop_
_entity_poly.entity_id
_entity_poly.type
_entity_poly.pdbx_seq_one_letter_code
_entity_poly.pdbx_strand_id
1 'polypeptide(L)'
;MAFFGLTYLGYQEPFREKKLALKTPDAAGPKPLRGGLFHPSLPPIGPGRLDGTVHQGSHDRYREAVTHRWLQRTPNQVFRVPMTCAQDSGWGVPRDPAVRAEEVTPWMTVQRVPLIRSPMTRFVDSMGLSNPHFSLF
;
A
#
# COMPACT_ATOMS: atom_id res chain seq x y z
N MET A 1 -10.49 7.10 -19.09
CA MET A 1 -10.21 6.78 -20.51
C MET A 1 -9.06 5.79 -20.56
N ALA A 2 -9.29 4.59 -21.10
CA ALA A 2 -8.25 3.57 -21.22
C ALA A 2 -7.60 3.68 -22.61
N PHE A 3 -6.30 3.92 -22.63
CA PHE A 3 -5.49 4.02 -23.84
C PHE A 3 -5.17 2.60 -24.31
N PHE A 4 -6.03 2.00 -25.12
CA PHE A 4 -5.74 0.73 -25.78
C PHE A 4 -5.31 1.01 -27.23
N GLY A 5 -4.03 0.77 -27.53
CA GLY A 5 -3.67 0.19 -28.83
C GLY A 5 -3.14 1.09 -29.95
N LEU A 6 -2.54 2.25 -29.71
CA LEU A 6 -1.99 3.07 -30.81
C LEU A 6 -0.50 2.89 -31.13
N THR A 7 0.19 1.95 -30.51
CA THR A 7 1.54 1.56 -30.94
C THR A 7 1.70 0.07 -30.70
N TYR A 8 2.13 -0.67 -31.73
CA TYR A 8 2.55 -2.09 -31.70
C TYR A 8 3.77 -2.35 -30.78
N LEU A 9 3.80 -1.74 -29.59
CA LEU A 9 4.93 -1.72 -28.65
C LEU A 9 4.74 -2.66 -27.44
N GLY A 10 3.76 -3.57 -27.48
CA GLY A 10 3.52 -4.55 -26.41
C GLY A 10 2.77 -3.98 -25.20
N TYR A 11 2.73 -4.74 -24.10
CA TYR A 11 2.07 -4.36 -22.85
C TYR A 11 2.71 -3.11 -22.24
N GLN A 12 1.99 -1.99 -22.26
CA GLN A 12 2.44 -0.73 -21.68
C GLN A 12 2.05 -0.67 -20.20
N GLU A 13 3.01 -0.43 -19.32
CA GLU A 13 2.77 -0.09 -17.91
C GLU A 13 2.64 1.45 -17.77
N PRO A 14 1.43 2.03 -17.80
CA PRO A 14 1.25 3.49 -17.84
C PRO A 14 1.75 4.20 -16.58
N PHE A 15 1.94 3.47 -15.48
CA PHE A 15 2.32 4.03 -14.18
C PHE A 15 3.78 3.77 -13.81
N ARG A 16 4.58 3.24 -14.75
CA ARG A 16 5.96 2.87 -14.51
C ARG A 16 6.83 4.05 -14.05
N GLU A 17 6.60 5.24 -14.60
CA GLU A 17 7.34 6.45 -14.24
C GLU A 17 7.08 6.91 -12.80
N LYS A 18 5.87 6.64 -12.31
CA LYS A 18 5.45 6.98 -10.95
C LYS A 18 5.88 5.93 -9.93
N LYS A 19 6.32 4.74 -10.37
CA LYS A 19 6.78 3.68 -9.48
C LYS A 19 8.11 4.11 -8.84
N LEU A 20 8.23 3.91 -7.53
CA LEU A 20 9.53 3.98 -6.87
C LEU A 20 10.44 2.96 -7.52
N ALA A 21 11.67 3.36 -7.86
CA ALA A 21 12.65 2.44 -8.39
C ALA A 21 12.86 1.36 -7.32
N LEU A 22 12.39 0.14 -7.58
CA LEU A 22 12.77 -1.00 -6.77
C LEU A 22 14.30 -1.03 -6.82
N LYS A 23 14.97 -1.04 -5.67
CA LYS A 23 16.38 -1.41 -5.61
C LYS A 23 16.48 -2.71 -6.38
N THR A 24 17.08 -2.65 -7.56
CA THR A 24 17.42 -3.86 -8.28
C THR A 24 18.39 -4.55 -7.33
N PRO A 25 18.13 -5.79 -6.86
CA PRO A 25 19.21 -6.53 -6.21
C PRO A 25 20.37 -6.46 -7.19
N ASP A 26 21.55 -6.09 -6.69
CA ASP A 26 22.72 -5.77 -7.49
C ASP A 26 22.76 -6.65 -8.73
N ALA A 27 22.88 -6.03 -9.89
CA ALA A 27 23.03 -6.72 -11.15
C ALA A 27 24.39 -7.45 -11.17
N ALA A 28 24.52 -8.50 -10.37
CA ALA A 28 25.34 -9.66 -10.64
C ALA A 28 24.65 -10.46 -11.76
N GLY A 29 24.40 -9.81 -12.89
CA GLY A 29 24.19 -10.51 -14.14
C GLY A 29 25.52 -11.14 -14.57
N PRO A 30 25.51 -12.30 -15.25
CA PRO A 30 26.72 -12.82 -15.86
C PRO A 30 27.24 -11.80 -16.88
N LYS A 31 28.56 -11.54 -16.86
CA LYS A 31 29.25 -10.66 -17.81
C LYS A 31 28.83 -11.03 -19.25
N PRO A 32 28.50 -10.05 -20.12
CA PRO A 32 28.16 -10.36 -21.50
C PRO A 32 29.37 -10.99 -22.21
N LEU A 33 29.17 -12.18 -22.78
CA LEU A 33 30.14 -12.78 -23.69
C LEU A 33 30.23 -11.86 -24.93
N ARG A 34 31.45 -11.39 -25.21
CA ARG A 34 31.74 -10.59 -26.41
C ARG A 34 31.43 -11.42 -27.66
N GLY A 35 30.60 -10.86 -28.53
CA GLY A 35 30.54 -11.24 -29.95
C GLY A 35 29.14 -11.54 -30.46
N GLY A 36 28.62 -10.69 -31.34
CA GLY A 36 27.52 -11.01 -32.24
C GLY A 36 26.30 -10.09 -32.13
N LEU A 37 26.15 -9.23 -33.15
CA LEU A 37 24.91 -8.59 -33.64
C LEU A 37 24.05 -7.84 -32.59
N PHE A 38 24.27 -6.53 -32.50
CA PHE A 38 23.33 -5.59 -31.90
C PHE A 38 22.01 -5.58 -32.69
N HIS A 39 21.05 -6.41 -32.29
CA HIS A 39 19.65 -6.09 -32.52
C HIS A 39 19.25 -5.00 -31.50
N PRO A 40 18.59 -3.89 -31.91
CA PRO A 40 18.02 -2.94 -30.97
C PRO A 40 16.97 -3.71 -30.18
N SER A 41 17.36 -4.18 -29.00
CA SER A 41 16.56 -5.09 -28.20
C SER A 41 15.41 -4.27 -27.68
N LEU A 42 14.22 -4.46 -28.27
CA LEU A 42 12.98 -4.10 -27.61
C LEU A 42 13.09 -4.63 -26.17
N PRO A 43 12.67 -3.86 -25.15
CA PRO A 43 12.70 -4.35 -23.78
C PRO A 43 12.04 -5.73 -23.76
N PRO A 44 12.68 -6.76 -23.17
CA PRO A 44 12.21 -8.12 -23.31
C PRO A 44 10.74 -8.20 -22.90
N ILE A 45 9.86 -8.52 -23.85
CA ILE A 45 8.46 -8.84 -23.61
C ILE A 45 8.44 -10.28 -23.09
N GLY A 46 8.99 -10.48 -21.90
CA GLY A 46 8.96 -11.74 -21.19
C GLY A 46 8.03 -11.64 -19.99
N PRO A 47 7.40 -12.75 -19.55
CA PRO A 47 6.56 -12.81 -18.34
C PRO A 47 7.36 -12.62 -17.03
N GLY A 48 8.52 -11.96 -17.09
CA GLY A 48 9.60 -12.01 -16.10
C GLY A 48 10.19 -10.64 -15.78
N ARG A 49 9.37 -9.60 -15.68
CA ARG A 49 9.70 -8.61 -14.64
C ARG A 49 9.40 -9.30 -13.34
N LEU A 50 10.42 -9.47 -12.51
CA LEU A 50 10.33 -10.04 -11.17
C LEU A 50 9.33 -9.20 -10.37
N ASP A 51 8.05 -9.51 -10.52
CA ASP A 51 7.00 -8.95 -9.72
C ASP A 51 7.21 -9.57 -8.34
N GLY A 52 7.98 -8.87 -7.50
CA GLY A 52 8.10 -9.15 -6.07
C GLY A 52 6.79 -8.88 -5.33
N THR A 53 5.66 -9.08 -6.01
CA THR A 53 4.30 -9.01 -5.53
C THR A 53 3.85 -10.44 -5.24
N VAL A 54 3.06 -10.61 -4.18
CA VAL A 54 2.63 -11.92 -3.67
C VAL A 54 1.85 -12.73 -4.72
N HIS A 55 1.23 -12.07 -5.69
CA HIS A 55 0.31 -12.66 -6.66
C HIS A 55 0.94 -12.96 -8.04
N GLN A 56 2.19 -12.57 -8.30
CA GLN A 56 2.94 -12.89 -9.53
C GLN A 56 2.14 -12.62 -10.83
N GLY A 57 1.37 -11.54 -10.87
CA GLY A 57 0.55 -11.17 -12.03
C GLY A 57 -0.75 -11.96 -12.24
N SER A 58 -1.08 -12.91 -11.36
CA SER A 58 -2.38 -13.61 -11.38
C SER A 58 -3.48 -12.80 -10.67
N HIS A 59 -4.61 -12.61 -11.33
CA HIS A 59 -5.76 -11.90 -10.77
C HIS A 59 -6.43 -12.67 -9.61
N ASP A 60 -6.57 -13.98 -9.72
CA ASP A 60 -7.24 -14.79 -8.70
C ASP A 60 -6.43 -14.81 -7.40
N ARG A 61 -5.11 -15.00 -7.52
CA ARG A 61 -4.19 -14.90 -6.38
C ARG A 61 -4.17 -13.49 -5.78
N TYR A 62 -4.30 -12.46 -6.61
CA TYR A 62 -4.41 -11.08 -6.11
C TYR A 62 -5.69 -10.92 -5.27
N ARG A 63 -6.82 -11.43 -5.76
CA ARG A 63 -8.10 -11.39 -5.05
C ARG A 63 -8.00 -12.08 -3.69
N GLU A 64 -7.39 -13.27 -3.64
CA GLU A 64 -7.12 -14.00 -2.38
C GLU A 64 -6.18 -13.23 -1.45
N ALA A 65 -5.12 -12.63 -1.98
CA ALA A 65 -4.20 -11.82 -1.19
C ALA A 65 -4.87 -10.56 -0.61
N VAL A 66 -5.82 -9.96 -1.34
CA VAL A 66 -6.60 -8.81 -0.85
C VAL A 66 -7.55 -9.25 0.26
N THR A 67 -8.27 -10.37 0.09
CA THR A 67 -9.21 -10.87 1.11
C THR A 67 -8.49 -11.21 2.42
N HIS A 68 -7.31 -11.80 2.34
CA HIS A 68 -6.50 -12.13 3.51
C HIS A 68 -5.56 -11.01 3.98
N ARG A 69 -5.59 -9.83 3.33
CA ARG A 69 -4.70 -8.69 3.61
C ARG A 69 -3.20 -9.04 3.57
N TRP A 70 -2.81 -9.96 2.70
CA TRP A 70 -1.41 -10.41 2.54
C TRP A 70 -0.54 -9.46 1.72
N LEU A 71 -1.09 -8.34 1.24
CA LEU A 71 -0.33 -7.32 0.53
C LEU A 71 0.60 -6.60 1.52
N GLN A 72 1.86 -7.06 1.57
CA GLN A 72 2.90 -6.52 2.44
C GLN A 72 3.30 -5.08 2.07
N ARG A 73 3.17 -4.75 0.78
CA ARG A 73 3.51 -3.43 0.25
C ARG A 73 2.28 -2.59 0.08
N THR A 74 2.46 -1.31 0.36
CA THR A 74 1.39 -0.32 0.22
C THR A 74 1.71 0.74 -0.80
N PRO A 75 0.69 1.48 -1.26
CA PRO A 75 0.84 2.34 -2.42
C PRO A 75 2.01 3.34 -2.30
N ASN A 76 2.24 3.90 -1.11
CA ASN A 76 3.35 4.83 -0.85
C ASN A 76 4.75 4.19 -0.86
N GLN A 77 4.86 2.87 -0.74
CA GLN A 77 6.11 2.12 -0.90
C GLN A 77 6.36 1.69 -2.35
N VAL A 78 5.30 1.65 -3.16
CA VAL A 78 5.37 1.23 -4.56
C VAL A 78 5.46 2.42 -5.50
N PHE A 79 4.78 3.53 -5.18
CA PHE A 79 4.68 4.71 -6.02
C PHE A 79 5.19 5.94 -5.29
N ARG A 80 5.71 6.89 -6.06
CA ARG A 80 6.20 8.20 -5.60
C ARG A 80 5.06 9.15 -5.26
N VAL A 81 3.93 9.01 -5.96
CA VAL A 81 2.77 9.90 -5.91
C VAL A 81 1.51 9.04 -5.78
N PRO A 82 0.47 9.48 -5.04
CA PRO A 82 -0.82 8.80 -5.02
C PRO A 82 -1.40 8.68 -6.43
N MET A 83 -1.88 7.49 -6.75
CA MET A 83 -2.44 7.16 -8.06
C MET A 83 -3.94 7.46 -8.12
N THR A 84 -4.60 7.47 -6.97
CA THR A 84 -6.03 7.72 -6.83
C THR A 84 -6.27 8.70 -5.69
N CYS A 85 -7.37 9.45 -5.74
CA CYS A 85 -7.71 10.41 -4.68
C CYS A 85 -7.92 9.73 -3.31
N ALA A 86 -8.34 8.46 -3.31
CA ALA A 86 -8.46 7.68 -2.08
C ALA A 86 -7.11 7.37 -1.42
N GLN A 87 -6.01 7.40 -2.20
CA GLN A 87 -4.65 7.20 -1.69
C GLN A 87 -4.07 8.47 -1.07
N ASP A 88 -4.62 9.66 -1.37
CA ASP A 88 -4.17 10.92 -0.75
C ASP A 88 -4.35 10.85 0.78
N SER A 89 -5.46 10.23 1.21
CA SER A 89 -5.76 9.97 2.61
C SER A 89 -4.70 9.06 3.25
N GLY A 90 -3.91 9.63 4.15
CA GLY A 90 -2.90 8.90 4.90
C GLY A 90 -1.61 8.59 4.13
N TRP A 91 -1.41 9.17 2.94
CA TRP A 91 -0.20 8.95 2.12
C TRP A 91 1.09 9.23 2.90
N GLY A 92 1.09 10.33 3.64
CA GLY A 92 2.24 10.81 4.43
C GLY A 92 2.31 10.29 5.86
N VAL A 93 1.44 9.36 6.27
CA VAL A 93 1.47 8.80 7.63
C VAL A 93 2.61 7.77 7.72
N PRO A 94 3.53 7.89 8.70
CA PRO A 94 4.59 6.92 8.88
C PRO A 94 4.02 5.54 9.22
N ARG A 95 4.67 4.49 8.71
CA ARG A 95 4.28 3.10 8.96
C ARG A 95 5.06 2.43 10.06
N ASP A 96 6.24 2.95 10.36
CA ASP A 96 7.07 2.35 11.38
C ASP A 96 6.33 2.46 12.71
N PRO A 97 6.02 1.32 13.37
CA PRO A 97 5.25 1.34 14.61
C PRO A 97 6.01 2.06 15.72
N ALA A 98 7.32 2.24 15.56
CA ALA A 98 8.17 3.02 16.44
C ALA A 98 7.96 4.53 16.32
N VAL A 99 7.50 5.02 15.16
CA VAL A 99 7.36 6.45 14.88
C VAL A 99 5.89 6.82 15.02
N ARG A 100 5.58 7.73 15.94
CA ARG A 100 4.21 8.22 16.06
C ARG A 100 3.90 9.12 14.86
N ALA A 101 2.71 8.97 14.29
CA ALA A 101 2.25 9.88 13.22
C ALA A 101 2.35 11.35 13.64
N GLU A 102 2.03 11.62 14.91
CA GLU A 102 2.14 12.92 15.56
C GLU A 102 3.55 13.54 15.49
N GLU A 103 4.62 12.73 15.50
CA GLU A 103 6.00 13.21 15.40
C GLU A 103 6.36 13.64 13.97
N VAL A 104 5.85 12.91 12.97
CA VAL A 104 6.11 13.18 11.55
C VAL A 104 5.23 14.32 11.02
N THR A 105 4.01 14.42 11.55
CA THR A 105 3.05 15.47 11.18
C THR A 105 2.73 16.35 12.40
N PRO A 106 3.63 17.29 12.77
CA PRO A 106 3.47 18.09 14.00
C PRO A 106 2.22 18.98 13.97
N TRP A 107 1.78 19.40 12.78
CA TRP A 107 0.54 20.18 12.61
C TRP A 107 -0.74 19.39 12.97
N MET A 108 -0.66 18.06 13.09
CA MET A 108 -1.77 17.21 13.55
C MET A 108 -1.80 17.05 15.08
N THR A 109 -0.79 17.54 15.80
CA THR A 109 -0.68 17.37 17.25
C THR A 109 -1.58 18.37 17.98
N VAL A 110 -2.46 17.84 18.82
CA VAL A 110 -3.39 18.63 19.65
C VAL A 110 -3.45 17.98 21.02
N GLN A 111 -3.59 18.77 22.08
CA GLN A 111 -3.86 18.24 23.42
C GLN A 111 -5.20 17.49 23.41
N ARG A 112 -5.15 16.17 23.58
CA ARG A 112 -6.34 15.32 23.62
C ARG A 112 -6.75 15.09 25.07
N VAL A 113 -8.00 15.39 25.39
CA VAL A 113 -8.61 15.04 26.69
C VAL A 113 -9.68 13.98 26.41
N PRO A 114 -9.30 12.68 26.36
CA PRO A 114 -10.26 11.63 26.09
C PRO A 114 -11.24 11.51 27.27
N LEU A 115 -12.50 11.20 26.96
CA LEU A 115 -13.49 10.87 27.97
C LEU A 115 -13.14 9.52 28.62
N ILE A 116 -12.65 9.54 29.86
CA ILE A 116 -12.41 8.32 30.64
C ILE A 116 -13.65 8.04 31.48
N ARG A 117 -14.40 6.98 31.13
CA ARG A 117 -15.58 6.56 31.90
C ARG A 117 -15.16 5.94 33.24
N SER A 118 -15.68 6.51 34.33
CA SER A 118 -15.50 5.98 35.67
C SER A 118 -16.12 4.59 35.84
N PRO A 119 -15.70 3.78 36.83
CA PRO A 119 -16.36 2.51 37.16
C PRO A 119 -17.86 2.67 37.39
N MET A 120 -18.27 3.77 38.05
CA MET A 120 -19.68 4.07 38.29
C MET A 120 -20.44 4.33 36.98
N THR A 121 -19.87 5.12 36.07
CA THR A 121 -20.47 5.38 34.75
C THR A 121 -20.62 4.07 33.96
N ARG A 122 -19.60 3.21 33.98
CA ARG A 122 -19.67 1.89 33.32
C ARG A 122 -20.72 0.99 33.95
N PHE A 123 -20.84 1.01 35.29
CA PHE A 123 -21.85 0.23 36.00
C PHE A 123 -23.26 0.70 35.63
N VAL A 124 -23.51 2.00 35.63
CA VAL A 124 -24.78 2.60 35.24
C VAL A 124 -25.14 2.25 33.79
N ASP A 125 -24.18 2.37 32.87
CA ASP A 125 -24.35 1.94 31.48
C ASP A 125 -24.75 0.45 31.41
N SER A 126 -24.11 -0.41 32.20
CA SER A 126 -24.42 -1.85 32.23
C SER A 126 -25.79 -2.18 32.86
N MET A 127 -26.19 -1.42 33.89
CA MET A 127 -27.47 -1.62 34.58
C MET A 127 -28.63 -1.10 33.75
N GLY A 128 -28.47 0.02 33.04
CA GLY A 128 -29.46 0.53 32.10
C GLY A 128 -29.73 -0.43 30.93
N LEU A 129 -28.74 -1.23 30.53
CA LEU A 129 -28.91 -2.26 29.49
C LEU A 129 -29.56 -3.55 30.01
N SER A 130 -29.27 -3.94 31.26
CA SER A 130 -29.69 -5.22 31.84
C SER A 130 -31.01 -5.15 32.60
N ASN A 131 -31.33 -4.02 33.24
CA ASN A 131 -32.49 -3.86 34.08
C ASN A 131 -33.33 -2.63 33.68
N PRO A 132 -34.55 -2.83 33.11
CA PRO A 132 -35.44 -1.75 32.69
C PRO A 132 -35.94 -0.86 33.84
N HIS A 133 -35.88 -1.35 35.08
CA HIS A 133 -36.32 -0.62 36.28
C HIS A 133 -35.17 0.01 37.06
N PHE A 134 -33.94 -0.05 36.55
CA PHE A 134 -32.81 0.60 37.20
C PHE A 134 -32.93 2.13 37.09
N SER A 135 -32.91 2.79 38.25
CA SER A 135 -32.76 4.24 38.35
C SER A 135 -31.58 4.56 39.25
N LEU A 136 -30.82 5.58 38.88
CA LEU A 136 -29.70 6.10 39.67
C LEU A 136 -30.18 6.97 40.85
N PHE A 137 -31.45 7.38 40.83
CA PHE A 137 -32.14 8.19 41.83
C PHE A 137 -33.58 7.73 42.03
#